data_AF-A0A437R8G2-F1
#
_entry.id   AF-A0A437R8G2-F1
#
_cell.length_a   1.000
_cell.length_b   1.000
_cell.length_c   1.000
_cell.angle_alpha   90.00
_cell.angle_beta   90.00
_cell.angle_gamma   90.00
#
_symmetry.space_group_name_H-M   'P 1'
#
loop_
_entity.id
_entity.type
_entity.pdbx_description
1 polymer ?
#
loop_
_entity_poly.entity_id
_entity_poly.type
_entity_poly.pdbx_seq_one_letter_code
_entity_poly.pdbx_strand_id
1 'polypeptide(L)'
;MTAALHTLLEHAERERDEAVSALLQAEEHHRRLLAQQEQLLAYREDYRARHPAQGGRSASIELIRCHQGFMQRLDQALQQQQHALLQTEARVGELRQALVAQETRVASVRKLLERRGTQARHLAERQDQRRSDETAMHQHRRRNEDGGAGGWRLGFEAAPLPH
;
A
#
# COMPACT_ATOMS: atom_id res chain seq x y z
N MET A 1 -21.91 5.14 -7.60
CA MET A 1 -20.57 5.77 -7.78
C MET A 1 -19.56 5.37 -6.70
N THR A 2 -19.97 5.11 -5.46
CA THR A 2 -19.05 4.66 -4.38
C THR A 2 -18.45 3.27 -4.63
N ALA A 3 -19.21 2.34 -5.21
CA ALA A 3 -18.73 1.00 -5.56
C ALA A 3 -17.53 1.03 -6.52
N ALA A 4 -17.56 1.89 -7.55
CA ALA A 4 -16.45 2.03 -8.48
C ALA A 4 -15.15 2.54 -7.82
N LEU A 5 -15.26 3.39 -6.79
CA LEU A 5 -14.09 3.85 -6.02
C LEU A 5 -13.51 2.77 -5.11
N HIS A 6 -14.35 1.87 -4.59
CA HIS A 6 -13.86 0.70 -3.83
C HIS A 6 -13.12 -0.26 -4.76
N THR A 7 -13.67 -0.55 -5.94
CA THR A 7 -12.96 -1.35 -6.96
C THR A 7 -11.64 -0.72 -7.39
N LEU A 8 -11.60 0.60 -7.55
CA LEU A 8 -10.36 1.33 -7.84
C LEU A 8 -9.33 1.19 -6.70
N LEU A 9 -9.79 1.23 -5.44
CA LEU A 9 -8.93 1.06 -4.28
C LEU A 9 -8.35 -0.36 -4.25
N GLU A 10 -9.19 -1.39 -4.41
CA GLU A 10 -8.75 -2.78 -4.47
C GLU A 10 -7.70 -2.99 -5.57
N HIS A 11 -7.90 -2.38 -6.75
CA HIS A 11 -6.92 -2.44 -7.83
C HIS A 11 -5.59 -1.78 -7.44
N ALA A 12 -5.64 -0.57 -6.88
CA ALA A 12 -4.43 0.15 -6.47
C ALA A 12 -3.68 -0.58 -5.34
N GLU A 13 -4.40 -1.24 -4.43
CA GLU A 13 -3.81 -2.06 -3.37
C GLU A 13 -3.11 -3.30 -3.94
N ARG A 14 -3.72 -3.97 -4.93
CA ARG A 14 -3.07 -5.07 -5.66
C ARG A 14 -1.80 -4.63 -6.38
N GLU A 15 -1.84 -3.50 -7.10
CA GLU A 15 -0.65 -2.94 -7.78
C GLU A 15 0.48 -2.60 -6.79
N ARG A 16 0.14 -2.07 -5.61
CA ARG A 16 1.12 -1.84 -4.53
C ARG A 16 1.70 -3.16 -4.04
N ASP A 17 0.89 -4.17 -3.78
CA ASP A 17 1.35 -5.45 -3.25
C ASP A 17 2.26 -6.19 -4.25
N GLU A 18 1.94 -6.09 -5.55
CA GLU A 18 2.82 -6.55 -6.63
C GLU A 18 4.16 -5.79 -6.65
N ALA A 19 4.13 -4.47 -6.48
CA ALA A 19 5.35 -3.65 -6.39
C ALA A 19 6.22 -4.01 -5.18
N VAL A 20 5.60 -4.28 -4.02
CA VAL A 20 6.30 -4.77 -2.82
C VAL A 20 6.96 -6.12 -3.09
N SER A 21 6.23 -7.07 -3.67
CA SER A 21 6.75 -8.40 -4.00
C SER A 21 7.93 -8.31 -4.97
N ALA A 22 7.82 -7.48 -6.02
CA ALA A 22 8.89 -7.26 -6.98
C ALA A 22 10.14 -6.65 -6.32
N LEU A 23 9.96 -5.66 -5.43
CA LEU A 23 11.06 -5.04 -4.71
C LEU A 23 11.78 -6.06 -3.81
N LEU A 24 11.05 -6.86 -3.03
CA LEU A 24 11.64 -7.88 -2.16
C LEU A 24 12.45 -8.92 -2.96
N GLN A 25 11.92 -9.35 -4.11
CA GLN A 25 12.64 -10.28 -4.99
C GLN A 25 13.93 -9.66 -5.55
N ALA A 26 13.89 -8.39 -5.95
CA ALA A 26 15.05 -7.68 -6.47
C ALA A 26 16.12 -7.46 -5.38
N GLU A 27 15.71 -7.09 -4.17
CA GLU A 27 16.61 -6.92 -3.02
C GLU A 27 17.28 -8.23 -2.61
N GLU A 28 16.53 -9.34 -2.59
CA GLU A 28 17.08 -10.67 -2.32
C GLU A 28 18.04 -11.11 -3.43
N HIS A 29 17.73 -10.82 -4.69
CA HIS A 29 18.64 -11.10 -5.80
C HIS A 29 19.94 -10.30 -5.67
N HIS A 30 19.86 -8.99 -5.40
CA HIS A 30 21.02 -8.13 -5.18
C HIS A 30 21.88 -8.62 -4.01
N ARG A 31 21.25 -9.01 -2.88
CA ARG A 31 21.96 -9.55 -1.70
C ARG A 31 22.73 -10.83 -2.03
N ARG A 32 22.12 -11.74 -2.80
CA ARG A 32 22.80 -12.97 -3.26
C ARG A 32 24.01 -12.65 -4.14
N LEU A 33 23.92 -11.66 -5.02
CA LEU A 33 25.05 -11.25 -5.85
C LEU A 33 26.18 -10.61 -5.02
N LEU A 34 25.86 -9.87 -3.95
CA LEU A 34 26.86 -9.30 -3.04
C LEU A 34 27.61 -10.41 -2.31
N ALA A 35 26.88 -11.39 -1.77
CA ALA A 35 27.49 -12.54 -1.09
C ALA A 35 28.39 -13.35 -2.03
N GLN A 36 27.99 -13.55 -3.29
CA GLN A 36 28.83 -14.20 -4.30
C GLN A 36 30.09 -13.39 -4.61
N GLN A 37 30.00 -12.07 -4.70
CA GLN A 37 31.18 -11.23 -4.93
C GLN A 37 32.16 -11.30 -3.76
N GLU A 38 31.67 -11.25 -2.52
CA GLU A 38 32.49 -11.41 -1.32
C GLU A 38 33.22 -12.76 -1.32
N GLN A 39 32.51 -13.84 -1.64
CA GLN A 39 33.10 -15.18 -1.78
C GLN A 39 34.20 -15.23 -2.84
N LEU A 40 33.98 -14.63 -4.01
CA LEU A 40 34.97 -14.58 -5.08
C LEU A 40 36.20 -13.77 -4.69
N LEU A 41 36.02 -12.65 -3.99
CA LEU A 41 37.13 -11.82 -3.49
C LEU A 41 37.95 -12.58 -2.44
N ALA A 42 37.30 -13.20 -1.45
CA ALA A 42 37.97 -14.00 -0.43
C ALA A 42 38.75 -15.16 -1.09
N TYR A 43 38.11 -15.87 -2.01
CA TYR A 43 38.74 -16.96 -2.75
C TYR A 43 39.94 -16.49 -3.58
N ARG A 44 39.87 -15.30 -4.19
CA ARG A 44 40.99 -14.70 -4.93
C ARG A 44 42.19 -14.47 -4.04
N GLU A 45 41.99 -13.89 -2.86
CA GLU A 45 43.10 -13.61 -1.93
C GLU A 45 43.72 -14.92 -1.42
N ASP A 46 42.90 -15.93 -1.08
CA ASP A 46 43.39 -17.26 -0.70
C ASP A 46 44.18 -17.92 -1.83
N TYR A 47 43.69 -17.84 -3.06
CA TYR A 47 44.35 -18.43 -4.22
C TYR A 47 45.66 -17.72 -4.57
N ARG A 48 45.71 -16.39 -4.41
CA ARG A 48 46.92 -15.58 -4.54
C ARG A 48 47.95 -15.94 -3.47
N ALA A 49 47.51 -16.14 -2.23
CA ALA A 49 48.39 -16.56 -1.13
C ALA A 49 49.05 -17.91 -1.43
N ARG A 50 48.38 -18.83 -2.13
CA ARG A 50 48.92 -20.16 -2.50
C ARG A 50 49.75 -20.17 -3.79
N HIS A 51 50.40 -19.06 -4.13
CA HIS A 51 51.17 -18.94 -5.36
C HIS A 51 52.25 -20.05 -5.47
N PRO A 52 52.43 -20.71 -6.64
CA PRO A 52 53.33 -21.85 -6.77
C PRO A 52 54.79 -21.59 -6.38
N ALA A 53 55.27 -20.37 -6.62
CA ALA A 53 56.63 -19.94 -6.27
C ALA A 53 56.75 -19.28 -4.87
N GLN A 54 55.73 -19.42 -4.01
CA GLN A 54 55.76 -18.85 -2.67
C GLN A 54 56.87 -19.50 -1.82
N GLY A 55 57.58 -18.69 -1.03
CA GLY A 55 58.58 -19.19 -0.08
C GLY A 55 59.89 -19.67 -0.71
N GLY A 56 60.24 -19.22 -1.92
CA GLY A 56 61.53 -19.51 -2.57
C GLY A 56 61.64 -20.90 -3.18
N ARG A 57 60.53 -21.65 -3.29
CA ARG A 57 60.48 -22.95 -3.96
C ARG A 57 60.49 -22.76 -5.49
N SER A 58 61.29 -23.56 -6.18
CA SER A 58 61.22 -23.66 -7.65
C SER A 58 59.90 -24.32 -8.05
N ALA A 59 59.05 -23.58 -8.76
CA ALA A 59 57.85 -24.09 -9.42
C ALA A 59 58.10 -24.24 -10.93
N SER A 60 57.44 -25.21 -11.57
CA SER A 60 57.51 -25.34 -13.03
C SER A 60 56.86 -24.14 -13.72
N ILE A 61 57.39 -23.75 -14.88
CA ILE A 61 56.84 -22.66 -15.70
C ILE A 61 55.38 -22.93 -16.07
N GLU A 62 55.03 -24.19 -16.34
CA GLU A 62 53.66 -24.61 -16.64
C GLU A 62 52.71 -24.37 -15.47
N LEU A 63 53.13 -24.68 -14.24
CA LEU A 63 52.32 -24.46 -13.04
C LEU A 63 52.09 -22.97 -12.79
N ILE A 64 53.12 -22.14 -12.98
CA ILE A 64 53.00 -20.68 -12.89
C ILE A 64 52.03 -20.14 -13.94
N ARG A 65 52.15 -20.59 -15.20
CA ARG A 65 51.26 -20.18 -16.29
C ARG A 65 49.81 -20.57 -16.03
N CYS A 66 49.58 -21.79 -15.52
CA CYS A 66 48.25 -22.27 -15.15
C CYS A 66 47.62 -21.40 -14.04
N HIS A 67 48.40 -21.10 -12.99
CA HIS A 67 47.97 -20.23 -11.89
C HIS A 67 47.57 -18.84 -12.38
N GLN A 68 48.42 -18.21 -13.21
CA GLN A 68 48.13 -16.90 -13.80
C GLN A 68 46.89 -16.93 -14.69
N GLY A 69 46.75 -17.94 -15.54
CA GLY A 69 45.59 -18.07 -16.42
C GLY A 69 44.28 -18.27 -15.65
N PHE A 70 44.31 -18.97 -14.51
CA PHE A 70 43.14 -19.07 -13.63
C PHE A 70 42.84 -17.74 -12.94
N MET A 71 43.84 -17.05 -12.41
CA MET A 71 43.68 -15.71 -11.81
C MET A 71 43.03 -14.73 -12.78
N GLN A 72 43.46 -14.71 -14.05
CA GLN A 72 42.85 -13.87 -15.08
C GLN A 72 41.36 -14.16 -15.28
N ARG A 73 40.96 -15.44 -15.28
CA ARG A 73 39.53 -15.81 -15.38
C ARG A 73 38.74 -15.40 -14.14
N LEU A 74 39.34 -15.50 -12.96
CA LEU A 74 38.71 -15.08 -11.71
C LEU A 74 38.50 -13.56 -11.67
N ASP A 75 39.47 -12.78 -12.14
CA ASP A 75 39.35 -11.33 -12.26
C ASP A 75 38.27 -10.93 -13.30
N GLN A 76 38.18 -11.63 -14.43
CA GLN A 76 37.11 -11.44 -15.40
C GLN A 76 35.72 -11.73 -14.80
N ALA A 77 35.59 -12.81 -14.03
CA ALA A 77 34.34 -13.14 -13.34
C ALA A 77 33.97 -12.08 -12.30
N LEU A 78 34.94 -11.55 -11.54
CA LEU A 78 34.72 -10.46 -10.59
C LEU A 78 34.25 -9.17 -11.27
N GLN A 79 34.80 -8.84 -12.44
CA GLN A 79 34.35 -7.70 -13.24
C GLN A 79 32.90 -7.89 -13.72
N GLN A 80 32.56 -9.07 -14.23
CA GLN A 80 31.19 -9.40 -14.64
C GLN A 80 30.21 -9.32 -13.47
N GLN A 81 30.60 -9.85 -12.30
CA GLN A 81 29.82 -9.78 -11.06
C GLN A 81 29.58 -8.33 -10.62
N GLN A 82 30.60 -7.46 -10.74
CA GLN A 82 30.47 -6.05 -10.40
C GLN A 82 29.50 -5.32 -11.33
N HIS A 83 29.51 -5.62 -12.63
CA HIS A 83 28.53 -5.07 -13.57
C HIS A 83 27.10 -5.53 -13.25
N ALA A 84 26.92 -6.82 -12.93
CA ALA A 84 25.61 -7.35 -12.52
C ALA A 84 25.10 -6.68 -11.22
N LEU A 85 26.00 -6.42 -10.26
CA LEU A 85 25.66 -5.71 -9.03
C LEU A 85 25.15 -4.29 -9.28
N LEU A 86 25.82 -3.52 -10.15
CA LEU A 86 25.36 -2.18 -10.52
C LEU A 86 23.96 -2.21 -11.17
N GLN A 87 23.71 -3.19 -12.05
CA GLN A 87 22.41 -3.35 -12.69
C GLN A 87 21.30 -3.69 -11.67
N THR A 88 21.58 -4.61 -10.75
CA THR A 88 20.60 -4.99 -9.72
C THR A 88 20.37 -3.89 -8.70
N GLU A 89 21.38 -3.11 -8.35
CA GLU A 89 21.25 -1.93 -7.49
C GLU A 89 20.36 -0.86 -8.15
N ALA A 90 20.62 -0.54 -9.42
CA ALA A 90 19.77 0.37 -10.18
C ALA A 90 18.33 -0.12 -10.24
N ARG A 91 18.12 -1.43 -10.48
CA ARG A 91 16.80 -2.04 -10.52
C ARG A 91 16.06 -1.95 -9.18
N VAL A 92 16.75 -2.18 -8.07
CA VAL A 92 16.18 -1.98 -6.72
C VAL A 92 15.78 -0.51 -6.54
N GLY A 93 16.60 0.44 -6.97
CA GLY A 93 16.29 1.87 -6.95
C GLY A 93 15.01 2.21 -7.72
N GLU A 94 14.86 1.72 -8.95
CA GLU A 94 13.65 1.89 -9.77
C GLU A 94 12.40 1.32 -9.09
N LEU A 95 12.50 0.10 -8.53
CA LEU A 95 11.37 -0.57 -7.89
C LEU A 95 10.94 0.14 -6.60
N ARG A 96 11.89 0.71 -5.84
CA ARG A 96 11.56 1.57 -4.69
C ARG A 96 10.78 2.80 -5.11
N GLN A 97 11.18 3.48 -6.18
CA GLN A 97 10.46 4.63 -6.71
C GLN A 97 9.06 4.24 -7.19
N ALA A 98 8.93 3.10 -7.88
CA ALA A 98 7.64 2.57 -8.32
C ALA A 98 6.72 2.27 -7.12
N LEU A 99 7.24 1.65 -6.05
CA LEU A 99 6.47 1.39 -4.84
C LEU A 99 5.92 2.68 -4.22
N VAL A 100 6.75 3.71 -4.06
CA VAL A 100 6.32 5.02 -3.54
C VAL A 100 5.18 5.63 -4.38
N ALA A 101 5.25 5.49 -5.70
CA ALA A 101 4.18 5.96 -6.60
C ALA A 101 2.87 5.18 -6.37
N GLN A 102 2.92 3.87 -6.19
CA GLN A 102 1.73 3.06 -5.90
C GLN A 102 1.15 3.35 -4.52
N GLU A 103 1.99 3.52 -3.49
CA GLU A 103 1.54 3.93 -2.16
C GLU A 103 0.84 5.30 -2.19
N THR A 104 1.39 6.25 -2.94
CA THR A 104 0.78 7.57 -3.16
C THR A 104 -0.58 7.46 -3.84
N ARG A 105 -0.71 6.55 -4.82
CA ARG A 105 -1.98 6.28 -5.50
C ARG A 105 -3.02 5.69 -4.54
N VAL A 106 -2.66 4.68 -3.75
CA VAL A 106 -3.53 4.10 -2.71
C VAL A 106 -4.00 5.18 -1.73
N ALA A 107 -3.09 5.98 -1.19
CA ALA A 107 -3.42 7.06 -0.26
C ALA A 107 -4.40 8.09 -0.88
N SER A 108 -4.17 8.44 -2.14
CA SER A 108 -5.04 9.38 -2.87
C SER A 108 -6.45 8.83 -3.07
N VAL A 109 -6.58 7.55 -3.43
CA VAL A 109 -7.88 6.89 -3.59
C VAL A 109 -8.61 6.77 -2.26
N ARG A 110 -7.91 6.39 -1.17
CA ARG A 110 -8.48 6.34 0.19
C ARG A 110 -9.04 7.69 0.61
N LYS A 111 -8.29 8.78 0.40
CA LYS A 111 -8.73 10.15 0.71
C LYS A 111 -9.96 10.57 -0.09
N LEU A 112 -10.04 10.17 -1.37
CA LEU A 112 -11.21 10.45 -2.19
C LEU A 112 -12.45 9.70 -1.69
N LEU A 113 -12.28 8.44 -1.29
CA LEU A 113 -13.35 7.59 -0.75
C LEU A 113 -13.87 8.14 0.58
N GLU A 114 -12.98 8.56 1.47
CA GLU A 114 -13.32 9.24 2.73
C GLU A 114 -14.16 10.50 2.46
N ARG A 115 -13.71 11.39 1.56
CA ARG A 115 -14.44 12.60 1.19
C ARG A 115 -15.83 12.30 0.62
N ARG A 116 -15.99 11.24 -0.16
CA ARG A 116 -17.30 10.82 -0.68
C ARG A 116 -18.20 10.28 0.44
N GLY A 117 -17.63 9.54 1.39
CA GLY A 117 -18.34 9.04 2.56
C GLY A 117 -18.84 10.14 3.49
N THR A 118 -18.06 11.20 3.71
CA THR A 118 -18.49 12.36 4.52
C THR A 118 -19.58 13.17 3.80
N GLN A 119 -19.44 13.39 2.49
CA GLN A 119 -20.48 14.05 1.68
C GLN A 119 -21.81 13.28 1.71
N ALA A 120 -21.77 11.95 1.59
CA ALA A 120 -22.97 11.12 1.64
C ALA A 120 -23.65 11.18 3.01
N ARG A 121 -22.88 11.14 4.10
CA ARG A 121 -23.40 11.29 5.48
C ARG A 121 -24.10 12.63 5.68
N HIS A 122 -23.47 13.73 5.29
CA HIS A 122 -24.09 15.06 5.40
C HIS A 122 -25.38 15.20 4.58
N LEU A 123 -25.46 14.57 3.40
CA LEU A 123 -26.67 14.57 2.60
C LEU A 123 -27.79 13.73 3.25
N ALA A 124 -27.45 12.61 3.90
CA ALA A 124 -28.40 11.78 4.63
C ALA A 124 -28.92 12.51 5.87
N GLU A 125 -28.04 13.09 6.70
CA GLU A 125 -28.40 13.89 7.88
C GLU A 125 -29.38 15.02 7.53
N ARG A 126 -29.14 15.73 6.41
CA ARG A 126 -30.04 16.79 5.93
C ARG A 126 -31.41 16.25 5.49
N GLN A 127 -31.48 15.06 4.91
CA GLN A 127 -32.74 14.45 4.50
C GLN A 127 -33.53 13.93 5.71
N ASP A 128 -32.84 13.32 6.67
CA ASP A 128 -33.47 12.80 7.89
C ASP A 128 -34.01 13.94 8.75
N GLN A 129 -33.28 15.05 8.87
CA GLN A 129 -33.78 16.26 9.55
C GLN A 129 -35.06 16.79 8.89
N ARG A 130 -35.07 16.93 7.56
CA ARG A 130 -36.27 17.39 6.82
C ARG A 130 -37.48 16.49 7.04
N ARG A 131 -37.29 15.16 6.96
CA ARG A 131 -38.36 14.18 7.21
C ARG A 131 -38.88 14.23 8.64
N SER A 132 -37.98 14.45 9.60
CA SER A 132 -38.33 14.63 11.01
C SER A 132 -39.20 15.88 11.21
N ASP A 133 -38.78 17.00 10.63
CA ASP A 133 -39.51 18.28 10.70
C ASP A 133 -40.90 18.16 10.07
N GLU A 134 -41.02 17.54 8.89
CA GLU A 134 -42.31 17.28 8.23
C GLU A 134 -43.24 16.42 9.10
N THR A 135 -42.70 15.37 9.72
CA THR A 135 -43.46 14.48 10.61
C THR A 135 -43.93 15.22 11.86
N ALA A 136 -43.08 16.06 12.46
CA ALA A 136 -43.42 16.88 13.62
C ALA A 136 -44.51 17.91 13.28
N MET A 137 -44.42 18.56 12.12
CA MET A 137 -45.45 19.48 11.63
C MET A 137 -46.80 18.78 11.40
N HIS A 138 -46.80 17.58 10.79
CA HIS A 138 -48.02 16.81 10.59
C HIS A 138 -48.67 16.36 11.90
N GLN A 139 -47.87 15.93 12.89
CA GLN A 139 -48.37 15.58 14.22
C GLN A 139 -48.94 16.80 14.95
N HIS A 140 -48.24 17.94 14.89
CA HIS A 140 -48.73 19.19 15.48
C HIS A 140 -50.05 19.63 14.85
N ARG A 141 -50.18 19.55 13.51
CA ARG A 141 -51.43 19.89 12.79
C ARG A 141 -52.59 18.99 13.21
N ARG A 142 -52.38 17.67 13.25
CA ARG A 142 -53.41 16.72 13.70
C ARG A 142 -53.83 16.97 15.14
N ARG A 143 -52.88 17.25 16.04
CA ARG A 143 -53.17 17.56 17.45
C ARG A 143 -54.00 18.85 17.60
N ASN A 144 -53.74 19.85 16.76
CA ASN A 144 -54.54 21.08 16.75
C ASN A 144 -55.95 20.84 16.17
N GLU A 145 -56.09 19.97 15.17
CA GLU A 145 -57.39 19.58 14.59
C GLU A 145 -58.23 18.77 15.60
N ASP A 146 -57.65 17.80 16.32
CA ASP A 146 -58.33 17.01 17.36
C ASP A 146 -58.65 17.83 18.62
N GLY A 147 -57.77 18.76 19.01
CA GLY A 147 -58.00 19.68 20.13
C GLY A 147 -59.10 20.72 19.84
N GLY A 148 -59.32 21.07 18.56
CA GLY A 148 -60.39 21.97 18.14
C GLY A 148 -61.77 21.31 18.05
N ALA A 149 -61.83 19.99 17.83
CA ALA A 149 -63.10 19.25 17.69
C ALA A 149 -63.71 18.78 19.02
N GLY A 150 -62.96 18.76 20.13
CA GLY A 150 -63.42 18.30 21.45
C GLY A 150 -64.04 19.35 22.38
N GLY A 151 -64.05 20.63 22.01
CA GLY A 151 -64.37 21.76 22.91
C GLY A 151 -65.84 22.21 23.01
N TRP A 152 -66.77 21.63 22.23
CA TRP A 152 -68.16 22.10 22.16
C TRP A 152 -69.19 21.01 22.44
N ARG A 153 -69.07 20.29 23.56
CA ARG A 153 -70.22 19.58 24.15
C ARG A 153 -70.07 19.52 25.66
N LEU A 154 -70.65 20.47 26.38
CA LEU A 154 -71.19 20.31 27.74
C LEU A 154 -71.93 21.58 28.14
N GLY A 155 -73.20 21.43 28.56
CA GLY A 155 -73.91 22.42 29.36
C GLY A 155 -75.16 23.07 28.76
N PHE A 156 -76.19 22.29 28.42
CA PHE A 156 -77.57 22.81 28.48
C PHE A 156 -78.36 21.93 29.46
N GLU A 157 -78.20 22.25 30.74
CA GLU A 157 -78.94 21.63 31.85
C GLU A 157 -80.20 22.47 32.09
N ALA A 158 -81.36 21.92 31.72
CA ALA A 158 -82.66 22.56 31.91
C ALA A 158 -83.13 22.34 33.36
N ALA A 159 -83.27 23.44 34.10
CA ALA A 159 -83.84 23.45 35.45
C ALA A 159 -85.36 23.28 35.44
N PRO A 160 -85.97 22.51 36.37
CA PRO A 160 -87.42 22.50 36.56
C PRO A 160 -87.82 23.49 37.68
N LEU A 161 -88.95 24.18 37.51
CA LEU A 161 -89.65 24.88 38.60
C LEU A 161 -91.12 24.47 38.66
N PRO A 162 -91.72 24.47 39.87
CA PRO A 162 -92.97 23.78 40.16
C PRO A 162 -94.20 24.70 40.07
N HIS A 163 -95.37 24.12 39.80
CA HIS A 163 -96.60 24.21 40.60
C HIS A 163 -97.66 23.25 40.03
#